data_AF-A0A2K3M5L6-F1
#
_entry.id   AF-A0A2K3M5L6-F1
#
_cell.length_a   1.000
_cell.length_b   1.000
_cell.length_c   1.000
_cell.angle_alpha   90.00
_cell.angle_beta   90.00
_cell.angle_gamma   90.00
#
_symmetry.space_group_name_H-M   'P 1'
#
loop_
_entity.id
_entity.type
_entity.pdbx_description
1 polymer ?
#
loop_
_entity_poly.entity_id
_entity_poly.type
_entity_poly.pdbx_seq_one_letter_code
_entity_poly.pdbx_strand_id
1 'polypeptide(L)'
;MDKQHLKHVIFFLLTLAAANCAMSMDYYVSNNAGASTGAARFDKEIGADYAKQTLSSATEFIQKLFQQNNNVDAKSVEIVNVTIENIDGIAFASNDIIHISAAFIEKYRGDIKKEIIGLIYHEMAHILLWNGNSTAPSGLTEGIADFVRMKAG
;
A
#
# COMPACT_ATOMS: atom_id res chain seq x y z
N MET A 1 7.66 33.30 -27.03
CA MET A 1 8.01 33.28 -25.60
C MET A 1 9.43 33.81 -25.46
N ASP A 2 9.65 34.89 -24.71
CA ASP A 2 11.01 35.44 -24.57
C ASP A 2 11.90 34.54 -23.68
N LYS A 3 13.22 34.73 -23.77
CA LYS A 3 14.20 33.90 -23.04
C LYS A 3 14.07 34.01 -21.51
N GLN A 4 13.57 35.13 -21.00
CA GLN A 4 13.34 35.36 -19.58
C GLN A 4 12.09 34.61 -19.12
N HIS A 5 11.01 34.64 -19.90
CA HIS A 5 9.80 33.87 -19.66
C HIS A 5 10.07 32.35 -19.70
N LEU A 6 10.90 31.88 -20.64
CA LEU A 6 11.34 30.48 -20.70
C LEU A 6 12.16 30.09 -19.47
N LYS A 7 13.05 30.96 -18.97
CA LYS A 7 13.80 30.73 -17.73
C LYS A 7 12.90 30.64 -16.50
N HIS A 8 11.89 31.51 -16.37
CA HIS A 8 10.95 31.45 -15.25
C HIS A 8 10.08 30.20 -15.30
N VAL A 9 9.62 29.79 -16.49
CA VAL A 9 8.86 28.54 -16.67
C VAL A 9 9.72 27.32 -16.31
N ILE A 10 10.98 27.28 -16.76
CA ILE A 10 11.92 26.19 -16.43
C ILE A 10 12.21 26.17 -14.92
N PHE A 11 12.42 27.32 -14.29
CA PHE A 11 12.68 27.40 -12.84
C PHE A 11 11.45 26.97 -12.03
N PHE A 12 10.25 27.39 -12.43
CA PHE A 12 8.99 26.96 -11.82
C PHE A 12 8.76 25.44 -11.95
N LEU A 13 9.03 24.86 -13.13
CA LEU A 13 8.97 23.42 -13.36
C LEU A 13 10.00 22.65 -12.52
N LEU A 14 11.22 23.17 -12.38
CA LEU A 14 12.26 22.58 -11.53
C LEU A 14 11.88 22.64 -10.04
N THR A 15 11.31 23.76 -9.58
CA THR A 15 10.82 23.87 -8.20
C THR A 15 9.63 22.94 -7.92
N LEU A 16 8.75 22.74 -8.90
CA LEU A 16 7.61 21.83 -8.77
C LEU A 16 8.04 20.36 -8.78
N ALA A 17 9.06 20.02 -9.56
CA ALA A 17 9.66 18.68 -9.55
C ALA A 17 10.42 18.40 -8.25
N ALA A 18 11.14 19.38 -7.70
CA ALA A 18 11.86 19.23 -6.43
C ALA A 18 10.93 19.18 -5.20
N ALA A 19 9.74 19.79 -5.27
CA ALA A 19 8.71 19.72 -4.23
C ALA A 19 7.90 18.41 -4.22
N ASN A 20 8.22 17.47 -5.12
CA ASN A 20 7.59 16.16 -5.23
C ASN A 20 8.60 15.03 -5.00
N CYS A 21 9.55 15.22 -4.07
CA CYS A 21 10.40 14.13 -3.62
C CYS A 21 9.58 13.19 -2.71
N ALA A 22 8.61 12.49 -3.30
CA ALA A 22 8.00 11.35 -2.66
C ALA A 22 9.11 10.32 -2.43
N MET A 23 9.28 9.86 -1.19
CA MET A 23 10.18 8.75 -0.92
C MET A 23 9.73 7.55 -1.76
N SER A 24 10.60 7.10 -2.65
CA SER A 24 10.36 5.90 -3.44
C SER A 24 10.48 4.70 -2.51
N MET A 25 9.37 3.99 -2.29
CA MET A 25 9.36 2.72 -1.58
C MET A 25 9.60 1.57 -2.56
N ASP A 26 10.36 0.58 -2.13
CA ASP A 26 10.51 -0.67 -2.85
C ASP A 26 9.43 -1.68 -2.43
N TYR A 27 8.90 -2.40 -3.41
CA TYR A 27 7.81 -3.36 -3.20
C TYR A 27 8.20 -4.76 -3.64
N TYR A 28 8.04 -5.72 -2.74
CA TYR A 28 8.23 -7.13 -3.02
C TYR A 28 6.96 -7.92 -2.73
N VAL A 29 6.71 -8.92 -3.56
CA VAL A 29 5.56 -9.82 -3.39
C VAL A 29 6.09 -11.24 -3.55
N SER A 30 5.81 -12.08 -2.56
CA SER A 30 6.16 -13.50 -2.56
C SER A 30 4.92 -14.35 -2.32
N ASN A 31 4.94 -15.56 -2.86
CA ASN A 31 3.90 -16.55 -2.65
C ASN A 31 4.54 -17.79 -2.02
N ASN A 32 4.43 -17.87 -0.69
CA ASN A 32 5.05 -18.89 0.16
C ASN A 32 4.05 -19.99 0.56
N ALA A 33 2.83 -19.96 0.02
CA ALA A 33 1.77 -20.91 0.35
C ALA A 33 1.84 -22.25 -0.40
N GLY A 34 2.98 -22.55 -1.04
CA GLY A 34 3.27 -23.82 -1.70
C GLY A 34 2.25 -24.19 -2.79
N ALA A 35 1.87 -25.47 -2.86
CA ALA A 35 0.92 -25.99 -3.85
C ALA A 35 -0.57 -25.81 -3.45
N SER A 36 -0.89 -24.88 -2.54
CA SER A 36 -2.28 -24.65 -2.12
C SER A 36 -3.13 -24.09 -3.27
N THR A 37 -4.45 -24.37 -3.23
CA THR A 37 -5.38 -23.80 -4.22
C THR A 37 -5.46 -22.28 -4.10
N GLY A 38 -5.34 -21.74 -2.88
CA GLY A 38 -5.21 -20.31 -2.62
C GLY A 38 -4.00 -19.68 -3.30
N ALA A 39 -2.82 -20.29 -3.19
CA ALA A 39 -1.60 -19.82 -3.86
C ALA A 39 -1.80 -19.75 -5.39
N ALA A 40 -2.29 -20.85 -5.98
CA ALA A 40 -2.53 -20.92 -7.42
C ALA A 40 -3.59 -19.89 -7.88
N ARG A 41 -4.61 -19.65 -7.05
CA ARG A 41 -5.64 -18.65 -7.33
C ARG A 41 -5.07 -17.23 -7.28
N PHE A 42 -4.22 -16.91 -6.32
CA PHE A 42 -3.54 -15.61 -6.24
C PHE A 42 -2.73 -15.34 -7.51
N ASP A 43 -1.87 -16.29 -7.90
CA ASP A 43 -1.01 -16.14 -9.07
C ASP A 43 -1.81 -15.95 -10.36
N LYS A 44 -2.95 -16.63 -10.47
CA LYS A 44 -3.84 -16.58 -11.64
C LYS A 44 -4.68 -15.31 -11.74
N GLU A 45 -5.30 -14.90 -10.64
CA GLU A 45 -6.34 -13.84 -10.66
C GLU A 45 -5.80 -12.46 -10.28
N ILE A 46 -4.68 -12.40 -9.54
CA ILE A 46 -4.07 -11.15 -9.07
C ILE A 46 -2.65 -11.03 -9.64
N GLY A 47 -1.76 -11.95 -9.28
CA GLY A 47 -0.36 -11.95 -9.68
C GLY A 47 0.50 -10.93 -8.93
N ALA A 48 1.78 -11.26 -8.78
CA ALA A 48 2.74 -10.45 -8.01
C ALA A 48 2.90 -9.02 -8.55
N ASP A 49 2.94 -8.84 -9.87
CA ASP A 49 3.15 -7.52 -10.49
C ASP A 49 1.98 -6.57 -10.25
N TYR A 50 0.75 -7.08 -10.31
CA TYR A 50 -0.43 -6.27 -10.02
C TYR A 50 -0.52 -5.92 -8.54
N ALA A 51 -0.16 -6.85 -7.64
CA ALA A 51 -0.05 -6.55 -6.22
C ALA A 51 1.00 -5.46 -5.94
N LYS A 52 2.16 -5.47 -6.61
CA LYS A 52 3.15 -4.39 -6.53
C LYS A 52 2.62 -3.05 -7.01
N GLN A 53 1.92 -3.02 -8.14
CA GLN A 53 1.27 -1.80 -8.64
C GLN A 53 0.22 -1.27 -7.65
N THR A 54 -0.49 -2.19 -6.99
CA THR A 54 -1.48 -1.85 -5.97
C THR A 54 -0.81 -1.24 -4.73
N LEU A 55 0.31 -1.79 -4.26
CA LEU A 55 1.11 -1.21 -3.18
C LEU A 55 1.55 0.22 -3.52
N SER A 56 2.12 0.43 -4.71
CA SER A 56 2.51 1.76 -5.18
C SER A 56 1.34 2.73 -5.21
N SER A 57 0.19 2.30 -5.72
CA SER A 57 -1.02 3.13 -5.80
C SER A 57 -1.57 3.46 -4.40
N ALA A 58 -1.56 2.48 -3.49
CA ALA A 58 -1.99 2.66 -2.11
C ALA A 58 -1.10 3.65 -1.35
N THR A 59 0.23 3.56 -1.52
CA THR A 59 1.19 4.52 -0.95
C THR A 59 0.87 5.94 -1.40
N GLU A 60 0.78 6.17 -2.72
CA GLU A 60 0.47 7.50 -3.24
C GLU A 60 -0.89 8.01 -2.75
N PHE A 61 -1.89 7.12 -2.71
CA PHE A 61 -3.23 7.46 -2.27
C PHE A 61 -3.25 7.88 -0.80
N ILE A 62 -2.64 7.09 0.09
CA ILE A 62 -2.59 7.36 1.54
C ILE A 62 -1.80 8.64 1.80
N GLN A 63 -0.62 8.79 1.18
CA GLN A 63 0.19 9.99 1.37
C GLN A 63 -0.53 11.25 0.89
N LYS A 64 -1.29 11.19 -0.21
CA LYS A 64 -2.15 12.30 -0.65
C LYS A 64 -3.33 12.53 0.30
N LEU A 65 -4.00 11.46 0.74
CA LEU A 65 -5.19 11.53 1.60
C LEU A 65 -4.89 12.19 2.95
N PHE A 66 -3.74 11.87 3.55
CA PHE A 66 -3.30 12.41 4.84
C PHE A 66 -2.26 13.53 4.72
N GLN A 67 -2.01 14.03 3.51
CA GLN A 67 -1.10 15.15 3.23
C GLN A 67 0.34 14.91 3.73
N GLN A 68 0.85 13.68 3.56
CA GLN A 68 2.18 13.24 4.01
C GLN A 68 3.29 13.33 2.95
N ASN A 69 2.97 13.67 1.69
CA ASN A 69 3.94 13.66 0.56
C ASN A 69 5.23 14.47 0.78
N ASN A 70 5.21 15.46 1.67
CA ASN A 70 6.34 16.34 1.97
C ASN A 70 6.55 16.51 3.49
N ASN A 71 6.03 15.58 4.28
CA ASN A 71 6.04 15.69 5.72
C ASN A 71 7.25 14.95 6.31
N VAL A 72 8.17 15.69 6.91
CA VAL A 72 9.34 15.13 7.62
C VAL A 72 8.95 14.25 8.82
N ASP A 73 7.72 14.41 9.32
CA ASP A 73 7.16 13.61 10.41
C ASP A 73 6.38 12.38 9.90
N ALA A 74 6.33 12.15 8.58
CA ALA A 74 5.78 10.91 8.03
C ALA A 74 6.62 9.70 8.50
N LYS A 75 5.96 8.56 8.73
CA LYS A 75 6.67 7.34 9.11
C LYS A 75 7.62 6.94 7.98
N SER A 76 8.89 6.75 8.32
CA SER A 76 9.91 6.30 7.36
C SER A 76 9.75 4.81 7.11
N VAL A 77 9.35 4.45 5.89
CA VAL A 77 9.23 3.07 5.40
C VAL A 77 9.94 3.02 4.06
N GLU A 78 10.92 2.11 3.94
CA GLU A 78 11.74 1.97 2.72
C GLU A 78 11.24 0.81 1.86
N ILE A 79 10.84 -0.29 2.50
CA ILE A 79 10.47 -1.53 1.82
C ILE A 79 9.16 -2.03 2.40
N VAL A 80 8.22 -2.39 1.52
CA VAL A 80 7.01 -3.13 1.90
C VAL A 80 6.96 -4.46 1.18
N ASN A 81 6.67 -5.53 1.93
CA ASN A 81 6.50 -6.86 1.39
C ASN A 81 5.04 -7.28 1.44
N VAL A 82 4.58 -8.05 0.46
CA VAL A 82 3.38 -8.89 0.58
C VAL A 82 3.83 -10.35 0.53
N THR A 83 3.34 -11.16 1.46
CA THR A 83 3.53 -12.61 1.45
C THR A 83 2.17 -13.31 1.45
N ILE A 84 1.95 -14.18 0.46
CA ILE A 84 0.84 -15.12 0.47
C ILE A 84 1.31 -16.38 1.18
N GLU A 85 0.62 -16.77 2.25
CA GLU A 85 1.09 -17.86 3.10
C GLU A 85 -0.05 -18.62 3.78
N ASN A 86 0.28 -19.78 4.34
CA ASN A 86 -0.66 -20.64 5.03
C ASN A 86 -0.79 -20.20 6.49
N ILE A 87 -1.58 -19.15 6.72
CA ILE A 87 -1.88 -18.60 8.04
C ILE A 87 -3.38 -18.64 8.33
N ASP A 88 -3.71 -18.59 9.62
CA ASP A 88 -5.07 -18.34 10.09
C ASP A 88 -5.48 -16.87 9.84
N GLY A 89 -6.79 -16.61 9.90
CA GLY A 89 -7.34 -15.27 9.66
C GLY A 89 -7.43 -14.90 8.18
N ILE A 90 -7.43 -13.59 7.90
CA ILE A 90 -7.62 -13.03 6.56
C ILE A 90 -6.31 -12.39 6.07
N ALA A 91 -5.89 -11.32 6.73
CA ALA A 91 -4.65 -10.63 6.51
C ALA A 91 -4.23 -9.86 7.77
N PHE A 92 -2.95 -9.49 7.86
CA PHE A 92 -2.44 -8.54 8.86
C PHE A 92 -1.12 -7.93 8.39
N ALA A 93 -0.79 -6.73 8.88
CA ALA A 93 0.52 -6.11 8.71
C ALA A 93 1.41 -6.24 9.96
N SER A 94 2.69 -6.58 9.77
CA SER A 94 3.70 -6.57 10.83
C SER A 94 5.09 -6.37 10.23
N ASN A 95 5.94 -5.55 10.87
CA ASN A 95 7.30 -5.25 10.39
C ASN A 95 7.36 -4.85 8.91
N ASP A 96 6.39 -4.03 8.48
CA ASP A 96 6.23 -3.56 7.10
C ASP A 96 6.05 -4.71 6.07
N ILE A 97 5.54 -5.86 6.54
CA ILE A 97 5.11 -7.00 5.74
C ILE A 97 3.59 -7.16 5.88
N ILE A 98 2.90 -7.26 4.75
CA ILE A 98 1.50 -7.62 4.65
C ILE A 98 1.42 -9.13 4.44
N HIS A 99 0.83 -9.82 5.40
CA HIS A 99 0.60 -11.27 5.36
C HIS A 99 -0.84 -11.52 4.93
N ILE A 100 -1.05 -12.35 3.90
CA ILE A 100 -2.38 -12.69 3.39
C ILE A 100 -2.57 -14.20 3.37
N SER A 101 -3.68 -14.67 3.94
CA SER A 101 -4.00 -16.09 4.03
C SER A 101 -4.37 -16.67 2.66
N ALA A 102 -3.62 -17.69 2.22
CA ALA A 102 -3.98 -18.49 1.06
C ALA A 102 -5.33 -19.21 1.26
N ALA A 103 -5.63 -19.67 2.48
CA ALA A 103 -6.89 -20.32 2.78
C ALA A 103 -8.09 -19.36 2.65
N PHE A 104 -7.91 -18.07 2.97
CA PHE A 104 -8.92 -17.05 2.72
C PHE A 104 -9.14 -16.84 1.22
N ILE A 105 -8.06 -16.67 0.45
CA ILE A 105 -8.09 -16.50 -1.00
C ILE A 105 -8.85 -17.65 -1.68
N GLU A 106 -8.60 -18.89 -1.25
CA GLU A 106 -9.30 -20.07 -1.77
C GLU A 106 -10.82 -20.03 -1.50
N LYS A 107 -11.21 -19.69 -0.27
CA LYS A 107 -12.59 -19.78 0.20
C LYS A 107 -13.46 -18.60 -0.25
N TYR A 108 -12.86 -17.46 -0.56
CA TYR A 108 -13.59 -16.24 -0.92
C TYR A 108 -14.46 -16.46 -2.18
N ARG A 109 -15.75 -16.10 -2.11
CA ARG A 109 -16.72 -16.38 -3.19
C ARG A 109 -17.02 -15.19 -4.10
N GLY A 110 -16.55 -13.99 -3.76
CA GLY A 110 -16.70 -12.79 -4.57
C GLY A 110 -15.51 -12.57 -5.52
N ASP A 111 -15.40 -11.32 -5.99
CA ASP A 111 -14.25 -10.84 -6.75
C ASP A 111 -13.03 -10.75 -5.82
N ILE A 112 -12.20 -11.80 -5.84
CA ILE A 112 -11.01 -11.88 -4.99
C ILE A 112 -9.98 -10.82 -5.37
N LYS A 113 -9.94 -10.38 -6.63
CA LYS A 113 -9.02 -9.33 -7.04
C LYS A 113 -9.41 -8.02 -6.37
N LYS A 114 -10.69 -7.67 -6.39
CA LYS A 114 -11.19 -6.49 -5.67
C LYS A 114 -10.94 -6.59 -4.16
N GLU A 115 -11.16 -7.77 -3.58
CA GLU A 115 -10.92 -8.00 -2.15
C GLU A 115 -9.45 -7.80 -1.77
N ILE A 116 -8.52 -8.39 -2.52
CA ILE A 116 -7.08 -8.28 -2.25
C ILE A 116 -6.59 -6.85 -2.43
N ILE A 117 -7.11 -6.11 -3.41
CA ILE A 117 -6.83 -4.68 -3.54
C ILE A 117 -7.27 -3.96 -2.26
N GLY A 118 -8.50 -4.16 -1.81
CA GLY A 118 -9.01 -3.55 -0.58
C GLY A 118 -8.19 -3.89 0.65
N LEU A 119 -7.76 -5.15 0.81
CA LEU A 119 -6.88 -5.57 1.89
C LEU A 119 -5.51 -4.88 1.82
N ILE A 120 -4.91 -4.76 0.63
CA ILE A 120 -3.63 -4.04 0.49
C ILE A 120 -3.79 -2.59 0.94
N TYR A 121 -4.87 -1.88 0.55
CA TYR A 121 -5.10 -0.51 1.01
C TYR A 121 -5.29 -0.40 2.53
N HIS A 122 -5.99 -1.36 3.13
CA HIS A 122 -6.18 -1.45 4.58
C HIS A 122 -4.85 -1.61 5.31
N GLU A 123 -4.08 -2.64 4.93
CA GLU A 123 -2.84 -2.98 5.61
C GLU A 123 -1.73 -1.95 5.33
N MET A 124 -1.73 -1.30 4.16
CA MET A 124 -0.86 -0.16 3.89
C MET A 124 -1.14 1.03 4.81
N ALA A 125 -2.38 1.23 5.25
CA ALA A 125 -2.68 2.27 6.23
C ALA A 125 -2.02 1.97 7.57
N HIS A 126 -2.03 0.72 8.03
CA HIS A 126 -1.32 0.29 9.24
C HIS A 126 0.20 0.45 9.11
N ILE A 127 0.75 0.24 7.91
CA ILE A 127 2.18 0.41 7.66
C ILE A 127 2.57 1.89 7.62
N LEU A 128 1.79 2.76 6.97
CA LEU A 128 2.20 4.14 6.70
C LEU A 128 1.77 5.16 7.76
N LEU A 129 0.71 4.87 8.52
CA LEU A 129 0.20 5.78 9.54
C LEU A 129 0.77 5.45 10.92
N TRP A 130 0.97 6.50 11.73
CA TRP A 130 1.39 6.34 13.11
C TRP A 130 0.28 5.71 13.95
N ASN A 131 0.62 4.68 14.72
CA ASN A 131 -0.28 4.03 15.69
C ASN A 131 0.01 4.47 17.14
N GLY A 132 0.63 5.64 17.33
CA GLY A 132 0.99 6.16 18.64
C GLY A 132 1.95 5.25 19.41
N ASN A 133 2.96 4.68 18.75
CA ASN A 133 3.89 3.71 19.34
C ASN A 133 3.15 2.51 19.98
N SER A 134 2.17 1.98 19.24
CA SER A 134 1.29 0.87 19.67
C SER A 134 0.39 1.18 20.88
N THR A 135 0.19 2.45 21.24
CA THR A 135 -0.71 2.85 22.33
C THR A 135 -2.07 3.36 21.85
N ALA A 136 -2.22 3.61 20.53
CA ALA A 136 -3.50 4.00 19.97
C ALA A 136 -4.54 2.87 20.17
N PRO A 137 -5.81 3.20 20.48
CA PRO A 137 -6.88 2.20 20.56
C PRO A 137 -7.03 1.47 19.21
N SER A 138 -7.18 0.15 19.24
CA SER A 138 -7.32 -0.65 18.01
C SER A 138 -8.49 -0.20 17.13
N GLY A 139 -9.62 0.18 17.74
CA GLY A 139 -10.77 0.70 16.99
C GLY A 139 -10.46 1.97 16.19
N LEU A 140 -9.50 2.80 16.64
CA LEU A 140 -9.06 3.98 15.90
C LEU A 140 -8.19 3.58 14.70
N THR A 141 -7.21 2.72 14.91
CA THR A 141 -6.27 2.31 13.84
C THR A 141 -6.99 1.48 12.78
N GLU A 142 -7.79 0.49 13.17
CA GLU A 142 -8.61 -0.29 12.23
C GLU A 142 -9.66 0.56 11.54
N GLY A 143 -10.33 1.47 12.27
CA GLY A 143 -11.33 2.35 11.67
C GLY A 143 -10.75 3.28 10.61
N ILE A 144 -9.53 3.77 10.79
CA ILE A 144 -8.82 4.56 9.78
C ILE A 144 -8.41 3.68 8.58
N ALA A 145 -7.93 2.46 8.82
CA ALA A 145 -7.57 1.53 7.76
C ALA A 145 -8.78 1.14 6.89
N ASP A 146 -9.92 0.84 7.54
CA ASP A 146 -11.20 0.60 6.86
C ASP A 146 -11.66 1.83 6.06
N PHE A 147 -11.50 3.03 6.63
CA PHE A 147 -11.81 4.27 5.91
C PHE A 147 -10.95 4.42 4.66
N VAL A 148 -9.64 4.16 4.73
CA VAL A 148 -8.74 4.19 3.57
C VAL A 148 -9.21 3.21 2.50
N ARG A 149 -9.46 1.95 2.88
CA ARG A 149 -9.97 0.90 2.00
C ARG A 149 -11.27 1.32 1.30
N MET A 150 -12.24 1.84 2.05
CA MET A 150 -13.54 2.27 1.49
C MET A 150 -13.42 3.52 0.62
N LYS A 151 -12.50 4.43 0.94
CA LYS A 151 -12.31 5.67 0.18
C LYS A 151 -11.60 5.44 -1.15
N ALA A 152 -10.77 4.41 -1.25
CA ALA A 152 -10.07 4.02 -2.47
C ALA A 152 -11.00 3.44 -3.55
N GLY A 153 -12.06 2.70 -3.14
CA GLY A 153 -13.15 2.23 -4.00
C GLY A 153 -13.11 0.77 -4.43
#